data_AF-A0A550BYM4-F1
#
_entry.id   AF-A0A550BYM4-F1
#
_cell.length_a   1.000
_cell.length_b   1.000
_cell.length_c   1.000
_cell.angle_alpha   90.00
_cell.angle_beta   90.00
_cell.angle_gamma   90.00
#
_symmetry.space_group_name_H-M   'P 1'
#
loop_
_entity.id
_entity.type
_entity.pdbx_description
1 polymer ?
#
loop_
_entity_poly.entity_id
_entity_poly.type
_entity_poly.pdbx_seq_one_letter_code
_entity_poly.pdbx_strand_id
1 'polypeptide(L)'
;MTIYARICYNATGAPPHFRETMFERLPDIWKWARFMNPLAGSIADDVLDTEFDGKCWLRADGEIAMPTAHRLLSVTMFLGPLIYDPRGVRALAVIPDLPEDMLGYLCQEVEPSPHMASIEHRFALVYHHLLHYADAEVAQRFRSALEVFDDRCPGLLICTVAERLSWFFDPTFIDPDNSAFVFAYSRLVSLDLLYQPRVLENLRSSDHIPLALITRHLISATANPDWARGVPHQHFAIRIYGHILIALLVTNDVQARAAHADVVLVIRSGLLTAIRRLLSSAVEDIPKDARQHAIIYETDFTKLLIAVIVPAINWPDGLRACKYHVARSGLPLDAGAKEDTASFLLFPLAVRFTDCCRAYQEFRKVVKHLRGRCGECKRQATVEEDFKMCVCGTVFYCSKACQRAAWGAGHSAICYTGRIDIR
;
A
#
# COMPACT_ATOMS: atom_id res chain seq x y z
N MET A 1 -6.07 20.63 25.34
CA MET A 1 -4.92 20.65 24.41
C MET A 1 -4.82 21.92 23.58
N THR A 2 -5.92 22.48 23.07
CA THR A 2 -5.92 23.72 22.25
C THR A 2 -5.18 24.90 22.88
N ILE A 3 -5.30 25.09 24.20
CA ILE A 3 -4.56 26.12 24.95
C ILE A 3 -3.05 25.91 24.79
N TYR A 4 -2.56 24.68 25.01
CA TYR A 4 -1.15 24.36 24.86
C TYR A 4 -0.66 24.51 23.41
N ALA A 5 -1.47 24.12 22.43
CA ALA A 5 -1.13 24.34 21.02
C ALA A 5 -0.92 25.83 20.71
N ARG A 6 -1.78 26.71 21.22
CA ARG A 6 -1.63 28.17 21.09
C ARG A 6 -0.39 28.69 21.83
N ILE A 7 -0.07 28.13 23.00
CA ILE A 7 1.14 28.49 23.74
C ILE A 7 2.39 28.10 22.92
N CYS A 8 2.45 26.87 22.41
CA CYS A 8 3.56 26.39 21.59
C CYS A 8 3.75 27.21 20.31
N TYR A 9 2.65 27.63 19.66
CA TYR A 9 2.71 28.50 18.49
C TYR A 9 3.42 29.82 18.76
N ASN A 10 3.22 30.41 19.93
CA ASN A 10 3.85 31.66 20.32
C ASN A 10 5.22 31.47 21.00
N ALA A 11 5.62 30.23 21.29
CA ALA A 11 6.81 29.94 22.07
C ALA A 11 8.10 30.32 21.34
N THR A 12 8.15 30.21 20.01
CA THR A 12 9.34 30.53 19.20
C THR A 12 9.75 32.00 19.32
N GLY A 13 8.79 32.90 19.56
CA GLY A 13 9.02 34.33 19.82
C GLY A 13 9.11 34.72 21.29
N ALA A 14 8.96 33.77 22.23
CA ALA A 14 8.87 34.07 23.65
C ALA A 14 10.26 34.22 24.33
N PRO A 15 10.34 34.92 25.47
CA PRO A 15 11.59 35.03 26.23
C PRO A 15 12.21 33.67 26.59
N PRO A 16 13.55 33.54 26.68
CA PRO A 16 14.23 32.26 26.94
C PRO A 16 13.70 31.51 28.17
N HIS A 17 13.48 32.20 29.29
CA HIS A 17 12.92 31.58 30.50
C HIS A 17 11.54 30.97 30.24
N PHE A 18 10.65 31.64 29.50
CA PHE A 18 9.33 31.10 29.20
C PHE A 18 9.44 29.80 28.38
N ARG A 19 10.32 29.79 27.38
CA ARG A 19 10.59 28.59 26.57
C ARG A 19 11.14 27.45 27.40
N GLU A 20 12.09 27.72 28.29
CA GLU A 20 12.67 26.71 29.18
C GLU A 20 11.62 26.10 30.10
N THR A 21 10.83 26.93 30.78
CA THR A 21 9.71 26.46 31.62
C THR A 21 8.68 25.67 30.82
N MET A 22 8.38 26.08 29.58
CA MET A 22 7.45 25.33 28.72
C MET A 22 8.03 23.96 28.35
N PHE A 23 9.30 23.89 27.92
CA PHE A 23 9.95 22.65 27.52
C PHE A 23 10.06 21.65 28.68
N GLU A 24 10.36 22.13 29.89
CA GLU A 24 10.37 21.30 31.11
C GLU A 24 9.00 20.64 31.41
N ARG A 25 7.90 21.28 31.00
CA ARG A 25 6.53 20.78 31.23
C ARG A 25 5.97 19.96 30.08
N LEU A 26 6.67 19.85 28.94
CA LEU A 26 6.18 19.10 27.79
C LEU A 26 5.81 17.64 28.11
N PRO A 27 6.58 16.87 28.90
CA PRO A 27 6.20 15.49 29.24
C PRO A 27 4.85 15.40 29.95
N ASP A 28 4.54 16.35 30.85
CA ASP A 28 3.26 16.39 31.55
C ASP A 28 2.12 16.82 30.63
N ILE A 29 2.37 17.77 29.73
CA ILE A 29 1.40 18.22 28.74
C ILE A 29 1.08 17.08 27.76
N TRP A 30 2.09 16.31 27.35
CA TRP A 30 1.93 15.21 26.39
C TRP A 30 1.01 14.10 26.89
N LYS A 31 0.86 13.92 28.21
CA LYS A 31 -0.12 12.97 28.78
C LYS A 31 -1.54 13.21 28.25
N TRP A 32 -1.90 14.46 27.95
CA TRP A 32 -3.18 14.80 27.33
C TRP A 32 -3.25 14.40 25.85
N ALA A 33 -2.16 14.55 25.10
CA ALA A 33 -2.09 14.05 23.72
C ALA A 33 -2.16 12.52 23.68
N ARG A 34 -1.48 11.84 24.60
CA ARG A 34 -1.60 10.38 24.77
C ARG A 34 -3.02 9.96 25.12
N PHE A 35 -3.67 10.67 26.05
CA PHE A 35 -5.08 10.40 26.41
C PHE A 35 -6.02 10.51 25.21
N MET A 36 -5.78 11.45 24.29
CA MET A 36 -6.59 11.61 23.08
C MET A 36 -6.26 10.59 21.97
N ASN A 37 -5.18 9.81 22.11
CA ASN A 37 -4.72 8.90 21.07
C ASN A 37 -5.75 7.79 20.82
N PRO A 38 -6.15 7.52 19.56
CA PRO A 38 -7.07 6.42 19.25
C PRO A 38 -6.60 5.07 19.79
N LEU A 39 -5.28 4.80 19.82
CA LEU A 39 -4.73 3.55 20.34
C LEU A 39 -4.79 3.44 21.86
N ALA A 40 -5.02 4.55 22.58
CA ALA A 40 -5.18 4.52 24.03
C ALA A 40 -6.59 4.06 24.47
N GLY A 41 -7.55 3.98 23.54
CA GLY A 41 -8.93 3.56 23.83
C GLY A 41 -9.67 4.43 24.84
N SER A 42 -9.16 5.64 25.10
CA SER A 42 -9.70 6.55 26.13
C SER A 42 -10.72 7.54 25.58
N ILE A 43 -10.74 7.75 24.26
CA ILE A 43 -11.67 8.63 23.57
C ILE A 43 -12.27 7.91 22.36
N ALA A 44 -13.60 7.88 22.28
CA ALA A 44 -14.35 7.38 21.15
C ALA A 44 -14.42 8.45 20.03
N ASP A 45 -14.39 7.98 18.78
CA ASP A 45 -14.58 8.84 17.61
C ASP A 45 -16.04 9.31 17.56
N ASP A 46 -16.24 10.63 17.56
CA ASP A 46 -17.56 11.22 17.35
C ASP A 46 -17.85 11.33 15.85
N VAL A 47 -18.64 10.40 15.33
CA VAL A 47 -19.01 10.32 13.90
C VAL A 47 -20.17 11.28 13.57
N LEU A 48 -20.84 11.83 14.58
CA LEU A 48 -22.06 12.63 14.38
C LEU A 48 -21.76 14.09 14.02
N ASP A 49 -20.52 14.54 14.21
CA ASP A 49 -20.17 15.95 14.02
C ASP A 49 -19.12 16.12 12.91
N THR A 50 -19.59 16.60 11.76
CA THR A 50 -18.73 17.06 10.66
C THR A 50 -18.16 18.46 10.90
N GLU A 51 -18.59 19.16 11.96
CA GLU A 51 -18.16 20.52 12.24
C GLU A 51 -16.91 20.56 13.14
N PHE A 52 -16.02 21.52 12.88
CA PHE A 52 -14.82 21.80 13.68
C PHE A 52 -15.13 22.48 15.02
N ASP A 53 -16.32 22.26 15.57
CA ASP A 53 -16.79 22.99 16.75
C ASP A 53 -15.97 22.67 18.02
N GLY A 54 -15.16 21.60 17.96
CA GLY A 54 -14.20 21.20 18.98
C GLY A 54 -14.87 20.75 20.27
N LYS A 55 -16.17 20.43 20.23
CA LYS A 55 -16.89 19.94 21.39
C LYS A 55 -16.43 18.55 21.74
N CYS A 56 -16.49 18.30 23.03
CA CYS A 56 -16.12 17.05 23.66
C CYS A 56 -17.28 16.69 24.59
N TRP A 57 -17.74 15.45 24.49
CA TRP A 57 -18.97 15.03 25.16
C TRP A 57 -18.67 13.79 26.00
N LEU A 58 -19.25 13.73 27.20
CA LEU A 58 -19.29 12.51 27.97
C LEU A 58 -20.52 11.72 27.52
N ARG A 59 -20.31 10.57 26.89
CA ARG A 59 -21.36 9.65 26.47
C ARG A 59 -21.99 8.96 27.68
N ALA A 60 -23.19 8.43 27.49
CA ALA A 60 -23.93 7.73 28.54
C ALA A 60 -23.23 6.45 29.04
N ASP A 61 -22.36 5.86 28.23
CA ASP A 61 -21.50 4.72 28.56
C ASP A 61 -20.26 5.12 29.39
N GLY A 62 -20.06 6.42 29.64
CA GLY A 62 -18.92 6.96 30.37
C GLY A 62 -17.68 7.21 29.50
N GLU A 63 -17.75 6.94 28.19
CA GLU A 63 -16.69 7.26 27.26
C GLU A 63 -16.71 8.75 26.91
N ILE A 64 -15.53 9.32 26.69
CA ILE A 64 -15.41 10.66 26.15
C ILE A 64 -15.42 10.56 24.63
N ALA A 65 -16.27 11.32 23.96
CA ALA A 65 -16.29 11.42 22.50
C ALA A 65 -15.66 12.74 22.04
N MET A 66 -14.86 12.67 20.99
CA MET A 66 -14.27 13.85 20.36
C MET A 66 -14.05 13.60 18.85
N PRO A 67 -14.34 14.59 17.98
CA PRO A 67 -14.05 14.47 16.56
C PRO A 67 -12.55 14.25 16.28
N THR A 68 -12.25 13.28 15.43
CA THR A 68 -10.88 12.93 15.03
C THR A 68 -10.12 14.11 14.42
N ALA A 69 -10.81 14.92 13.61
CA ALA A 69 -10.23 16.12 13.01
C ALA A 69 -9.72 17.10 14.08
N HIS A 70 -10.47 17.27 15.17
CA HIS A 70 -10.11 18.18 16.26
C HIS A 70 -8.91 17.66 17.07
N ARG A 71 -8.85 16.35 17.33
CA ARG A 71 -7.73 15.71 18.01
C ARG A 71 -6.44 15.87 17.21
N LEU A 72 -6.45 15.46 15.94
CA LEU A 72 -5.30 15.56 15.05
C LEU A 72 -4.86 17.01 14.85
N LEU A 73 -5.80 17.94 14.60
CA LEU A 73 -5.46 19.36 14.47
C LEU A 73 -4.79 19.90 15.74
N SER A 74 -5.31 19.57 16.92
CA SER A 74 -4.74 20.02 18.19
C SER A 74 -3.32 19.51 18.40
N VAL A 75 -3.05 18.24 18.07
CA VAL A 75 -1.71 17.65 18.19
C VAL A 75 -0.76 18.22 17.14
N THR A 76 -1.20 18.35 15.89
CA THR A 76 -0.41 18.97 14.81
C THR A 76 -0.03 20.41 15.13
N MET A 77 -0.98 21.22 15.61
CA MET A 77 -0.72 22.61 16.02
C MET A 77 0.20 22.69 17.26
N PHE A 78 0.17 21.69 18.14
CA PHE A 78 1.06 21.60 19.29
C PHE A 78 2.50 21.26 18.87
N LEU A 79 2.69 20.27 17.99
CA LEU A 79 4.01 19.81 17.57
C LEU A 79 4.67 20.69 16.51
N GLY A 80 3.90 21.22 15.57
CA GLY A 80 4.40 21.95 14.41
C GLY A 80 5.36 23.10 14.74
N PRO A 81 5.05 24.00 15.68
CA PRO A 81 5.99 25.06 16.08
C PRO A 81 7.27 24.54 16.73
N LEU A 82 7.20 23.41 17.44
CA LEU A 82 8.30 22.85 18.22
C LEU A 82 9.38 22.21 17.34
N ILE A 83 9.01 21.68 16.16
CA ILE A 83 9.97 21.04 15.25
C ILE A 83 10.88 22.05 14.52
N TYR A 84 10.54 23.34 14.53
CA TYR A 84 11.36 24.41 13.96
C TYR A 84 12.36 25.01 14.96
N ASP A 85 12.27 24.68 16.25
CA ASP A 85 13.24 25.06 17.28
C ASP A 85 14.09 23.83 17.68
N PRO A 86 15.43 23.84 17.50
CA PRO A 86 16.29 22.74 17.92
C PRO A 86 16.14 22.34 19.39
N ARG A 87 15.83 23.28 20.28
CA ARG A 87 15.54 22.98 21.69
C ARG A 87 14.19 22.29 21.84
N GLY A 88 13.19 22.71 21.06
CA GLY A 88 11.87 22.08 20.99
C GLY A 88 11.96 20.63 20.53
N VAL A 89 12.72 20.35 19.46
CA VAL A 89 12.96 18.98 18.97
C VAL A 89 13.60 18.11 20.05
N ARG A 90 14.65 18.59 20.73
CA ARG A 90 15.28 17.84 21.83
C ARG A 90 14.31 17.60 23.00
N ALA A 91 13.48 18.59 23.32
CA ALA A 91 12.49 18.45 24.39
C ALA A 91 11.36 17.48 24.02
N LEU A 92 10.95 17.42 22.76
CA LEU A 92 10.06 16.37 22.25
C LEU A 92 10.73 14.99 22.34
N ALA A 93 11.99 14.92 21.92
CA ALA A 93 12.77 13.68 21.88
C ALA A 93 13.16 13.12 23.25
N VAL A 94 12.76 13.72 24.38
CA VAL A 94 12.87 13.11 25.72
C VAL A 94 11.57 12.47 26.20
N ILE A 95 10.42 12.77 25.58
CA ILE A 95 9.10 12.29 25.99
C ILE A 95 8.94 10.79 25.65
N PRO A 96 8.92 9.87 26.63
CA PRO A 96 9.03 8.41 26.43
C PRO A 96 8.21 7.84 25.27
N ASP A 97 6.89 8.04 25.29
CA ASP A 97 5.98 7.40 24.34
C ASP A 97 5.64 8.24 23.10
N LEU A 98 6.23 9.44 22.96
CA LEU A 98 5.88 10.39 21.88
C LEU A 98 5.94 9.74 20.48
N PRO A 99 7.01 9.03 20.07
CA PRO A 99 7.08 8.49 18.72
C PRO A 99 5.97 7.46 18.43
N GLU A 100 5.70 6.53 19.36
CA GLU A 100 4.64 5.53 19.22
C GLU A 100 3.27 6.19 19.21
N ASP A 101 3.06 7.20 20.06
CA ASP A 101 1.81 7.95 20.08
C ASP A 101 1.56 8.64 18.73
N MET A 102 2.59 9.28 18.16
CA MET A 102 2.49 9.89 16.84
C MET A 102 2.19 8.88 15.73
N LEU A 103 2.78 7.69 15.78
CA LEU A 103 2.46 6.62 14.82
C LEU A 103 1.00 6.14 14.97
N GLY A 104 0.48 6.09 16.20
CA GLY A 104 -0.94 5.80 16.45
C GLY A 104 -1.88 6.82 15.81
N TYR A 105 -1.57 8.10 15.93
CA TYR A 105 -2.30 9.16 15.22
C TYR A 105 -2.15 9.05 13.69
N LEU A 106 -0.93 8.79 13.20
CA LEU A 106 -0.66 8.64 11.76
C LEU A 106 -1.34 7.42 11.14
N CYS A 107 -1.70 6.41 11.92
CA CYS A 107 -2.32 5.18 11.43
C CYS A 107 -3.82 5.10 11.74
N GLN A 108 -4.42 6.19 12.21
CA GLN A 108 -5.85 6.22 12.46
C GLN A 108 -6.64 6.16 11.15
N GLU A 109 -7.69 5.35 11.14
CA GLU A 109 -8.69 5.37 10.06
C GLU A 109 -9.46 6.69 10.11
N VAL A 110 -9.44 7.42 8.99
CA VAL A 110 -10.09 8.73 8.88
C VAL A 110 -10.89 8.81 7.60
N GLU A 111 -12.10 9.37 7.70
CA GLU A 111 -12.88 9.69 6.51
C GLU A 111 -12.21 10.86 5.75
N PRO A 112 -11.92 10.71 4.46
CA PRO A 112 -11.21 11.72 3.71
C PRO A 112 -12.09 12.97 3.50
N SER A 113 -11.59 14.12 3.92
CA SER A 113 -12.15 15.44 3.63
C SER A 113 -11.00 16.41 3.35
N PRO A 114 -11.23 17.56 2.67
CA PRO A 114 -10.15 18.48 2.35
C PRO A 114 -9.37 18.96 3.58
N HIS A 115 -10.08 19.21 4.69
CA HIS A 115 -9.46 19.61 5.94
C HIS A 115 -8.68 18.46 6.59
N MET A 116 -9.26 17.26 6.62
CA MET A 116 -8.59 16.08 7.19
C MET A 116 -7.32 15.75 6.43
N ALA A 117 -7.36 15.76 5.10
CA ALA A 117 -6.21 15.53 4.24
C ALA A 117 -5.06 16.50 4.58
N SER A 118 -5.37 17.80 4.65
CA SER A 118 -4.37 18.82 5.01
C SER A 118 -3.79 18.62 6.42
N ILE A 119 -4.62 18.26 7.42
CA ILE A 119 -4.16 18.00 8.80
C ILE A 119 -3.22 16.81 8.85
N GLU A 120 -3.60 15.70 8.21
CA GLU A 120 -2.83 14.45 8.18
C GLU A 120 -1.51 14.61 7.42
N HIS A 121 -1.52 15.31 6.29
CA HIS A 121 -0.31 15.62 5.54
C HIS A 121 0.69 16.45 6.35
N ARG A 122 0.21 17.47 7.06
CA ARG A 122 1.05 18.25 7.98
C ARG A 122 1.55 17.41 9.14
N PHE A 123 0.73 16.52 9.69
CA PHE A 123 1.15 15.63 10.76
C PHE A 123 2.24 14.64 10.32
N ALA A 124 2.09 14.06 9.13
CA ALA A 124 3.11 13.21 8.50
C ALA A 124 4.42 13.99 8.27
N LEU A 125 4.32 15.26 7.86
CA LEU A 125 5.48 16.15 7.74
C LEU A 125 6.17 16.38 9.09
N VAL A 126 5.42 16.56 10.18
CA VAL A 126 6.00 16.68 11.53
C VAL A 126 6.79 15.43 11.91
N TYR A 127 6.21 14.24 11.74
CA TYR A 127 6.90 12.99 12.04
C TYR A 127 8.14 12.81 11.15
N HIS A 128 8.03 13.15 9.86
CA HIS A 128 9.16 13.13 8.93
C HIS A 128 10.33 14.00 9.41
N HIS A 129 10.07 15.21 9.90
CA HIS A 129 11.10 16.10 10.44
C HIS A 129 11.84 15.49 11.64
N LEU A 130 11.14 14.78 12.52
CA LEU A 130 11.74 14.12 13.68
C LEU A 130 12.52 12.86 13.29
N LEU A 131 11.97 12.07 12.35
CA LEU A 131 12.60 10.86 11.82
C LEU A 131 13.94 11.14 11.11
N HIS A 132 14.05 12.29 10.45
CA HIS A 132 15.25 12.70 9.70
C HIS A 132 15.95 13.91 10.30
N TYR A 133 15.80 14.11 11.61
CA TYR A 133 16.43 15.23 12.29
C TYR A 133 17.97 15.11 12.24
N ALA A 134 18.66 16.27 12.27
CA ALA A 134 20.11 16.31 12.14
C ALA A 134 20.84 15.67 13.35
N ASP A 135 20.23 15.68 14.52
CA ASP A 135 20.72 14.96 15.69
C ASP A 135 20.44 13.46 15.55
N ALA A 136 21.50 12.66 15.50
CA ALA A 136 21.43 11.22 15.28
C ALA A 136 20.69 10.49 16.40
N GLU A 137 20.75 10.96 17.65
CA GLU A 137 20.05 10.32 18.77
C GLU A 137 18.54 10.49 18.62
N VAL A 138 18.10 11.68 18.24
CA VAL A 138 16.68 11.98 17.96
C VAL A 138 16.20 11.12 16.79
N ALA A 139 16.88 11.17 15.65
CA ALA A 139 16.49 10.38 14.47
C ALA A 139 16.47 8.88 14.76
N GLN A 140 17.45 8.37 15.50
CA GLN A 140 17.51 6.95 15.86
C GLN A 140 16.35 6.54 16.77
N ARG A 141 15.98 7.39 17.74
CA ARG A 141 14.84 7.13 18.61
C ARG A 141 13.54 6.95 17.81
N PHE A 142 13.26 7.84 16.86
CA PHE A 142 12.06 7.75 16.02
C PHE A 142 12.11 6.56 15.05
N ARG A 143 13.29 6.18 14.54
CA ARG A 143 13.46 4.95 13.77
C ARG A 143 13.17 3.69 14.58
N SER A 144 13.74 3.59 15.78
CA SER A 144 13.53 2.43 16.66
C SER A 144 12.06 2.31 17.09
N ALA A 145 11.37 3.42 17.34
CA ALA A 145 9.94 3.39 17.61
C ALA A 145 9.10 2.96 16.42
N LEU A 146 9.50 3.31 15.19
CA LEU A 146 8.84 2.82 13.97
C LEU A 146 8.96 1.30 13.85
N GLU A 147 10.14 0.73 14.11
CA GLU A 147 10.35 -0.72 14.13
C GLU A 147 9.48 -1.42 15.18
N VAL A 148 9.46 -0.89 16.42
CA VAL A 148 8.61 -1.41 17.51
C VAL A 148 7.13 -1.30 17.18
N PHE A 149 6.71 -0.22 16.53
CA PHE A 149 5.33 -0.02 16.12
C PHE A 149 4.93 -1.02 15.02
N ASP A 150 5.78 -1.23 14.01
CA ASP A 150 5.52 -2.20 12.94
C ASP A 150 5.43 -3.64 13.49
N ASP A 151 6.21 -3.97 14.53
CA ASP A 151 6.07 -5.26 15.22
C ASP A 151 4.72 -5.46 15.91
N ARG A 152 4.17 -4.38 16.47
CA ARG A 152 2.87 -4.40 17.17
C ARG A 152 1.70 -4.30 16.20
N CYS A 153 1.88 -3.60 15.08
CA CYS A 153 0.88 -3.31 14.08
C CYS A 153 1.43 -3.61 12.66
N PRO A 154 1.59 -4.91 12.31
CA PRO A 154 2.28 -5.34 11.10
C PRO A 154 1.80 -4.66 9.82
N GLY A 155 2.69 -3.88 9.18
CA GLY A 155 2.45 -3.21 7.91
C GLY A 155 1.46 -2.06 7.93
N LEU A 156 0.87 -1.72 9.08
CA LEU A 156 -0.22 -0.75 9.18
C LEU A 156 0.19 0.64 8.67
N LEU A 157 1.40 1.10 9.03
CA LEU A 157 1.93 2.38 8.58
C LEU A 157 2.04 2.44 7.05
N ILE A 158 2.60 1.41 6.42
CA ILE A 158 2.80 1.38 4.97
C ILE A 158 1.45 1.33 4.23
N CYS A 159 0.49 0.55 4.73
CA CYS A 159 -0.87 0.51 4.22
C CYS A 159 -1.55 1.88 4.33
N THR A 160 -1.41 2.55 5.47
CA THR A 160 -1.98 3.88 5.70
C THR A 160 -1.34 4.93 4.79
N VAL A 161 -0.01 4.90 4.62
CA VAL A 161 0.68 5.77 3.67
C VAL A 161 0.19 5.51 2.24
N ALA A 162 0.06 4.25 1.84
CA ALA A 162 -0.46 3.90 0.52
C ALA A 162 -1.89 4.43 0.31
N GLU A 163 -2.76 4.32 1.29
CA GLU A 163 -4.10 4.88 1.21
C GLU A 163 -4.08 6.42 1.07
N ARG A 164 -3.28 7.10 1.90
CA ARG A 164 -3.18 8.57 1.89
C ARG A 164 -2.51 9.13 0.65
N LEU A 165 -1.65 8.37 -0.01
CA LEU A 165 -1.11 8.74 -1.32
C LEU A 165 -2.21 8.87 -2.38
N SER A 166 -3.36 8.20 -2.21
CA SER A 166 -4.48 8.32 -3.14
C SER A 166 -5.14 9.70 -3.08
N TRP A 167 -5.01 10.42 -1.97
CA TRP A 167 -5.60 11.75 -1.78
C TRP A 167 -4.99 12.80 -2.72
N PHE A 168 -3.73 12.64 -3.15
CA PHE A 168 -3.09 13.54 -4.13
C PHE A 168 -3.72 13.46 -5.53
N PHE A 169 -4.54 12.45 -5.80
CA PHE A 169 -5.24 12.29 -7.08
C PHE A 169 -6.69 12.77 -7.02
N ASP A 170 -7.20 13.11 -5.83
CA ASP A 170 -8.53 13.66 -5.65
C ASP A 170 -8.48 15.19 -5.86
N PRO A 171 -9.22 15.74 -6.86
CA PRO A 171 -9.21 17.18 -7.12
C PRO A 171 -9.85 18.02 -6.00
N THR A 172 -10.50 17.41 -5.01
CA THR A 172 -11.06 18.12 -3.85
C THR A 172 -10.03 18.38 -2.74
N PHE A 173 -8.87 17.72 -2.77
CA PHE A 173 -7.82 17.80 -1.74
C PHE A 173 -6.57 18.58 -2.21
N ILE A 174 -6.79 19.70 -2.89
CA ILE A 174 -5.71 20.56 -3.39
C ILE A 174 -5.10 21.37 -2.22
N ASP A 175 -3.80 21.18 -1.99
CA ASP A 175 -3.02 21.96 -1.02
C ASP A 175 -1.71 22.45 -1.70
N PRO A 176 -1.32 23.72 -1.51
CA PRO A 176 -0.10 24.28 -2.11
C PRO A 176 1.18 23.52 -1.70
N ASP A 177 1.18 22.86 -0.54
CA ASP A 177 2.34 22.15 0.00
C ASP A 177 2.38 20.66 -0.38
N ASN A 178 1.50 20.19 -1.28
CA ASN A 178 1.41 18.79 -1.69
C ASN A 178 2.76 18.16 -2.10
N SER A 179 3.65 18.92 -2.75
CA SER A 179 4.99 18.44 -3.10
C SER A 179 5.85 18.09 -1.87
N ALA A 180 5.77 18.90 -0.80
CA ALA A 180 6.48 18.63 0.44
C ALA A 180 5.86 17.42 1.18
N PHE A 181 4.54 17.27 1.12
CA PHE A 181 3.83 16.16 1.74
C PHE A 181 4.13 14.81 1.09
N VAL A 182 4.11 14.71 -0.25
CA VAL A 182 4.51 13.48 -0.95
C VAL A 182 5.97 13.14 -0.65
N PHE A 183 6.85 14.15 -0.55
CA PHE A 183 8.23 13.93 -0.15
C PHE A 183 8.34 13.36 1.27
N ALA A 184 7.58 13.90 2.24
CA ALA A 184 7.53 13.36 3.60
C ALA A 184 7.09 11.88 3.61
N TYR A 185 6.03 11.53 2.87
CA TYR A 185 5.61 10.13 2.73
C TYR A 185 6.69 9.25 2.12
N SER A 186 7.38 9.69 1.07
CA SER A 186 8.46 8.92 0.43
C SER A 186 9.58 8.52 1.40
N ARG A 187 9.75 9.30 2.47
CA ARG A 187 10.76 9.10 3.50
C ARG A 187 10.27 8.17 4.61
N LEU A 188 8.97 8.19 4.92
CA LEU A 188 8.32 7.20 5.80
C LEU A 188 8.33 5.79 5.20
N VAL A 189 8.24 5.68 3.87
CA VAL A 189 8.33 4.39 3.14
C VAL A 189 9.62 4.30 2.30
N SER A 190 10.74 4.69 2.92
CA SER A 190 12.04 4.65 2.24
C SER A 190 12.41 3.24 1.80
N LEU A 191 13.21 3.13 0.74
CA LEU A 191 13.71 1.83 0.29
C LEU A 191 14.54 1.12 1.36
N ASP A 192 15.27 1.87 2.19
CA ASP A 192 16.06 1.30 3.30
C ASP A 192 15.15 0.60 4.31
N LEU A 193 13.99 1.18 4.62
CA LEU A 193 12.97 0.56 5.46
C LEU A 193 12.32 -0.64 4.76
N LEU A 194 11.89 -0.46 3.51
CA LEU A 194 11.22 -1.50 2.72
C LEU A 194 12.13 -2.71 2.39
N TYR A 195 13.44 -2.57 2.46
CA TYR A 195 14.37 -3.69 2.28
C TYR A 195 14.75 -4.41 3.57
N GLN A 196 14.24 -3.95 4.72
CA GLN A 196 14.40 -4.71 5.96
C GLN A 196 13.53 -5.98 5.91
N PRO A 197 14.11 -7.18 6.09
CA PRO A 197 13.35 -8.43 6.00
C PRO A 197 12.16 -8.48 6.94
N ARG A 198 12.32 -7.94 8.16
CA ARG A 198 11.28 -7.89 9.20
C ARG A 198 10.08 -7.05 8.78
N VAL A 199 10.32 -5.85 8.22
CA VAL A 199 9.25 -4.97 7.73
C VAL A 199 8.50 -5.62 6.56
N LEU A 200 9.21 -6.31 5.66
CA LEU A 200 8.57 -7.05 4.56
C LEU A 200 7.73 -8.23 5.06
N GLU A 201 8.20 -8.93 6.08
CA GLU A 201 7.45 -10.02 6.73
C GLU A 201 6.19 -9.49 7.40
N ASN A 202 6.31 -8.41 8.18
CA ASN A 202 5.19 -7.73 8.82
C ASN A 202 4.18 -7.18 7.80
N LEU A 203 4.66 -6.59 6.71
CA LEU A 203 3.78 -6.12 5.65
C LEU A 203 3.05 -7.29 4.98
N ARG A 204 3.72 -8.41 4.71
CA ARG A 204 3.06 -9.61 4.14
C ARG A 204 2.07 -10.28 5.09
N SER A 205 2.29 -10.17 6.41
CA SER A 205 1.38 -10.72 7.43
C SER A 205 0.23 -9.79 7.81
N SER A 206 0.23 -8.56 7.29
CA SER A 206 -0.81 -7.56 7.55
C SER A 206 -2.21 -8.00 7.11
N ASP A 207 -3.22 -7.77 7.96
CA ASP A 207 -4.63 -8.07 7.68
C ASP A 207 -5.22 -7.22 6.54
N HIS A 208 -4.55 -6.13 6.16
CA HIS A 208 -5.01 -5.17 5.14
C HIS A 208 -4.77 -5.62 3.67
N ILE A 209 -4.15 -6.79 3.44
CA ILE A 209 -3.86 -7.34 2.11
C ILE A 209 -3.15 -6.27 1.23
N PRO A 210 -1.96 -5.80 1.62
CA PRO A 210 -1.34 -4.59 1.05
C PRO A 210 -1.18 -4.63 -0.47
N LEU A 211 -0.82 -5.79 -1.03
CA LEU A 211 -0.67 -5.96 -2.47
C LEU A 211 -1.95 -5.62 -3.25
N ALA A 212 -3.11 -6.03 -2.75
CA ALA A 212 -4.39 -5.73 -3.38
C ALA A 212 -4.76 -4.25 -3.18
N LEU A 213 -4.56 -3.72 -1.97
CA LEU A 213 -4.80 -2.32 -1.62
C LEU A 213 -3.99 -1.37 -2.51
N ILE A 214 -2.67 -1.51 -2.52
CA ILE A 214 -1.74 -0.69 -3.31
C ILE A 214 -2.06 -0.78 -4.80
N THR A 215 -2.34 -1.98 -5.31
CA THR A 215 -2.71 -2.17 -6.72
C THR A 215 -3.99 -1.40 -7.07
N ARG A 216 -5.01 -1.43 -6.20
CA ARG A 216 -6.27 -0.70 -6.42
C ARG A 216 -6.04 0.81 -6.43
N HIS A 217 -5.27 1.34 -5.48
CA HIS A 217 -4.94 2.76 -5.46
C HIS A 217 -4.17 3.20 -6.70
N LEU A 218 -3.20 2.40 -7.16
CA LEU A 218 -2.47 2.67 -8.40
C LEU A 218 -3.38 2.67 -9.64
N ILE A 219 -4.33 1.74 -9.71
CA ILE A 219 -5.34 1.71 -10.79
C ILE A 219 -6.23 2.95 -10.74
N SER A 220 -6.65 3.36 -9.54
CA SER A 220 -7.45 4.57 -9.33
C SER A 220 -6.69 5.82 -9.77
N ALA A 221 -5.45 5.96 -9.32
CA ALA A 221 -4.55 7.07 -9.67
C ALA A 221 -4.34 7.21 -11.19
N THR A 222 -4.27 6.07 -11.90
CA THR A 222 -4.08 6.04 -13.35
C THR A 222 -5.40 5.96 -14.14
N ALA A 223 -6.56 5.93 -13.47
CA ALA A 223 -7.84 5.82 -14.16
C ALA A 223 -8.30 7.13 -14.82
N ASN A 224 -7.85 8.27 -14.31
CA ASN A 224 -8.11 9.57 -14.93
C ASN A 224 -7.37 9.65 -16.27
N PRO A 225 -8.04 9.88 -17.42
CA PRO A 225 -7.38 10.01 -18.72
C PRO A 225 -6.26 11.07 -18.77
N ASP A 226 -6.37 12.12 -17.94
CA ASP A 226 -5.39 13.20 -17.85
C ASP A 226 -4.27 12.94 -16.83
N TRP A 227 -4.18 11.74 -16.23
CA TRP A 227 -3.16 11.43 -15.21
C TRP A 227 -1.72 11.72 -15.69
N ALA A 228 -1.44 11.52 -16.98
CA ALA A 228 -0.13 11.75 -17.58
C ALA A 228 0.26 13.24 -17.63
N ARG A 229 -0.74 14.13 -17.57
CA ARG A 229 -0.59 15.59 -17.45
C ARG A 229 -0.65 16.05 -15.99
N GLY A 230 -0.61 15.10 -15.06
CA GLY A 230 -0.62 15.37 -13.63
C GLY A 230 0.57 16.21 -13.18
N VAL A 231 0.40 16.83 -12.02
CA VAL A 231 1.45 17.63 -11.39
C VAL A 231 2.56 16.74 -10.82
N PRO A 232 3.81 17.23 -10.65
CA PRO A 232 4.96 16.39 -10.29
C PRO A 232 4.77 15.49 -9.07
N HIS A 233 4.09 15.99 -8.04
CA HIS A 233 3.85 15.22 -6.81
C HIS A 233 2.93 14.01 -7.03
N GLN A 234 2.03 14.04 -8.02
CA GLN A 234 1.21 12.88 -8.40
C GLN A 234 2.07 11.78 -9.04
N HIS A 235 2.98 12.16 -9.94
CA HIS A 235 3.95 11.22 -10.52
C HIS A 235 4.91 10.67 -9.44
N PHE A 236 5.26 11.49 -8.44
CA PHE A 236 6.05 11.02 -7.31
C PHE A 236 5.27 10.03 -6.43
N ALA A 237 3.98 10.25 -6.19
CA ALA A 237 3.12 9.29 -5.49
C ALA A 237 3.01 7.94 -6.25
N ILE A 238 2.86 7.97 -7.58
CA ILE A 238 2.92 6.75 -8.44
C ILE A 238 4.24 6.00 -8.24
N ARG A 239 5.37 6.72 -8.23
CA ARG A 239 6.67 6.12 -7.97
C ARG A 239 6.73 5.43 -6.61
N ILE A 240 6.17 6.03 -5.56
CA ILE A 240 6.14 5.42 -4.23
C ILE A 240 5.34 4.11 -4.24
N TYR A 241 4.18 4.04 -4.90
CA TYR A 241 3.46 2.77 -5.09
C TYR A 241 4.33 1.72 -5.81
N GLY A 242 5.04 2.13 -6.86
CA GLY A 242 5.98 1.26 -7.59
C GLY A 242 7.07 0.69 -6.70
N HIS A 243 7.70 1.51 -5.87
CA HIS A 243 8.72 1.07 -4.91
C HIS A 243 8.17 0.04 -3.92
N ILE A 244 6.98 0.27 -3.35
CA ILE A 244 6.38 -0.68 -2.38
C ILE A 244 6.06 -2.01 -3.08
N LEU A 245 5.49 -1.97 -4.30
CA LEU A 245 5.21 -3.18 -5.08
C LEU A 245 6.50 -3.95 -5.44
N ILE A 246 7.57 -3.25 -5.80
CA ILE A 246 8.87 -3.88 -6.06
C ILE A 246 9.41 -4.54 -4.81
N ALA A 247 9.40 -3.87 -3.66
CA ALA A 247 9.91 -4.43 -2.42
C ALA A 247 9.16 -5.72 -2.01
N LEU A 248 7.85 -5.77 -2.26
CA LEU A 248 7.01 -6.93 -1.96
C LEU A 248 7.17 -8.08 -2.99
N LEU A 249 7.30 -7.76 -4.27
CA LEU A 249 7.20 -8.73 -5.38
C LEU A 249 8.55 -9.07 -6.04
N VAL A 250 9.59 -8.28 -5.83
CA VAL A 250 10.94 -8.54 -6.33
C VAL A 250 11.79 -8.98 -5.14
N THR A 251 12.06 -10.27 -5.06
CA THR A 251 12.93 -10.84 -4.03
C THR A 251 14.39 -10.52 -4.34
N ASN A 252 15.12 -10.01 -3.34
CA ASN A 252 16.57 -9.80 -3.44
C ASN A 252 17.36 -11.11 -3.32
N ASP A 253 16.76 -12.14 -2.72
CA ASP A 253 17.32 -13.48 -2.71
C ASP A 253 17.07 -14.16 -4.07
N VAL A 254 18.16 -14.51 -4.76
CA VAL A 254 18.16 -15.17 -6.07
C VAL A 254 17.44 -16.53 -6.04
N GLN A 255 17.39 -17.16 -4.86
CA GLN A 255 16.68 -18.42 -4.64
C GLN A 255 15.23 -18.23 -4.22
N ALA A 256 14.93 -17.13 -3.51
CA ALA A 256 13.55 -16.77 -3.20
C ALA A 256 12.86 -16.28 -4.47
N ARG A 257 11.65 -16.74 -4.72
CA ARG A 257 10.75 -16.12 -5.69
C ARG A 257 9.61 -15.48 -4.91
N ALA A 258 9.07 -14.37 -5.41
CA ALA A 258 7.80 -13.88 -4.88
C ALA A 258 6.79 -15.03 -4.84
N ALA A 259 6.00 -15.07 -3.77
CA ALA A 259 5.00 -16.11 -3.64
C ALA A 259 4.10 -16.03 -4.88
N HIS A 260 3.96 -17.13 -5.62
CA HIS A 260 3.20 -17.13 -6.86
C HIS A 260 1.76 -16.61 -6.65
N ALA A 261 1.20 -16.89 -5.48
CA ALA A 261 -0.10 -16.38 -5.04
C ALA A 261 -0.18 -14.85 -4.99
N ASP A 262 0.88 -14.17 -4.54
CA ASP A 262 0.97 -12.71 -4.47
C ASP A 262 0.94 -12.08 -5.87
N VAL A 263 1.68 -12.68 -6.80
CA VAL A 263 1.68 -12.24 -8.21
C VAL A 263 0.30 -12.42 -8.85
N VAL A 264 -0.34 -13.57 -8.59
CA VAL A 264 -1.70 -13.85 -9.03
C VAL A 264 -2.69 -12.83 -8.44
N LEU A 265 -2.52 -12.47 -7.17
CA LEU A 265 -3.36 -11.50 -6.46
C LEU A 265 -3.27 -10.11 -7.08
N VAL A 266 -2.07 -9.59 -7.36
CA VAL A 266 -1.94 -8.26 -7.99
C VAL A 266 -2.43 -8.24 -9.43
N ILE A 267 -2.25 -9.32 -10.20
CA ILE A 267 -2.84 -9.44 -11.54
C ILE A 267 -4.36 -9.37 -11.47
N ARG A 268 -4.99 -10.11 -10.55
CA ARG A 268 -6.46 -10.10 -10.35
C ARG A 268 -6.95 -8.74 -9.86
N SER A 269 -6.15 -8.07 -9.04
CA SER A 269 -6.44 -6.72 -8.53
C SER A 269 -6.33 -5.66 -9.62
N GLY A 270 -5.71 -5.99 -10.75
CA GLY A 270 -5.73 -5.22 -12.00
C GLY A 270 -4.43 -4.54 -12.37
N LEU A 271 -3.30 -4.98 -11.79
CA LEU A 271 -1.99 -4.38 -11.97
C LEU A 271 -1.59 -4.22 -13.45
N LEU A 272 -1.97 -5.16 -14.33
CA LEU A 272 -1.68 -5.07 -15.76
C LEU A 272 -2.31 -3.85 -16.44
N THR A 273 -3.48 -3.40 -15.97
CA THR A 273 -4.12 -2.19 -16.48
C THR A 273 -3.32 -0.95 -16.09
N ALA A 274 -2.88 -0.88 -14.83
CA ALA A 274 -2.02 0.21 -14.36
C ALA A 274 -0.69 0.23 -15.12
N ILE A 275 0.02 -0.90 -15.21
CA ILE A 275 1.28 -1.02 -15.96
C ILE A 275 1.09 -0.56 -17.40
N ARG A 276 0.04 -1.03 -18.10
CA ARG A 276 -0.22 -0.60 -19.48
C ARG A 276 -0.33 0.91 -19.56
N ARG A 277 -1.19 1.52 -18.73
CA ARG A 277 -1.38 2.98 -18.75
C ARG A 277 -0.05 3.70 -18.52
N LEU A 278 0.70 3.31 -17.49
CA LEU A 278 1.97 3.92 -17.12
C LEU A 278 3.03 3.82 -18.21
N LEU A 279 3.15 2.65 -18.86
CA LEU A 279 4.13 2.40 -19.92
C LEU A 279 3.63 2.85 -21.31
N SER A 280 2.35 3.20 -21.45
CA SER A 280 1.79 3.75 -22.70
C SER A 280 1.96 5.25 -22.84
N SER A 281 2.13 5.98 -21.75
CA SER A 281 2.36 7.42 -21.80
C SER A 281 3.79 7.72 -22.23
N ALA A 282 3.96 8.42 -23.36
CA ALA A 282 5.27 8.89 -23.77
C ALA A 282 5.80 9.87 -22.71
N VAL A 283 7.07 9.71 -22.32
CA VAL A 283 7.71 10.61 -21.34
C VAL A 283 7.70 12.06 -21.83
N GLU A 284 7.66 12.27 -23.14
CA GLU A 284 7.53 13.56 -23.78
C GLU A 284 6.21 14.27 -23.44
N ASP A 285 5.12 13.52 -23.27
CA ASP A 285 3.79 14.02 -22.91
C ASP A 285 3.68 14.42 -21.44
N ILE A 286 4.66 14.02 -20.62
CA ILE A 286 4.71 14.29 -19.19
C ILE A 286 5.36 15.66 -18.93
N PRO A 287 4.82 16.48 -18.00
CA PRO A 287 5.39 17.76 -17.61
C PRO A 287 6.88 17.66 -17.26
N LYS A 288 7.69 18.64 -17.68
CA LYS A 288 9.17 18.58 -17.59
C LYS A 288 9.68 18.34 -16.18
N ASP A 289 9.02 18.94 -15.19
CA ASP A 289 9.28 18.82 -13.75
C ASP A 289 8.85 17.47 -13.17
N ALA A 290 7.98 16.71 -13.85
CA ALA A 290 7.55 15.37 -13.47
C ALA A 290 8.34 14.24 -14.17
N ARG A 291 9.05 14.54 -15.27
CA ARG A 291 9.73 13.52 -16.11
C ARG A 291 10.71 12.64 -15.36
N GLN A 292 11.45 13.19 -14.39
CA GLN A 292 12.38 12.38 -13.59
C GLN A 292 11.64 11.27 -12.83
N HIS A 293 10.46 11.56 -12.25
CA HIS A 293 9.65 10.56 -11.57
C HIS A 293 9.10 9.54 -12.56
N ALA A 294 8.73 9.98 -13.78
CA ALA A 294 8.25 9.11 -14.83
C ALA A 294 9.26 8.08 -15.31
N ILE A 295 10.49 8.51 -15.59
CA ILE A 295 11.58 7.62 -15.99
C ILE A 295 11.83 6.55 -14.91
N ILE A 296 11.76 6.94 -13.64
CA ILE A 296 11.98 6.02 -12.52
C ILE A 296 10.84 5.01 -12.43
N TYR A 297 9.56 5.44 -12.42
CA TYR A 297 8.47 4.47 -12.35
C TYR A 297 8.38 3.61 -13.62
N GLU A 298 8.74 4.12 -14.80
CA GLU A 298 8.80 3.32 -16.03
C GLU A 298 9.81 2.18 -15.89
N THR A 299 11.00 2.49 -15.37
CA THR A 299 12.04 1.51 -15.06
C THR A 299 11.54 0.47 -14.05
N ASP A 300 10.89 0.93 -12.98
CA ASP A 300 10.36 0.09 -11.92
C ASP A 300 9.26 -0.86 -12.42
N PHE A 301 8.28 -0.36 -13.16
CA PHE A 301 7.18 -1.17 -13.69
C PHE A 301 7.65 -2.10 -14.82
N THR A 302 8.66 -1.71 -15.59
CA THR A 302 9.33 -2.61 -16.55
C THR A 302 10.05 -3.75 -15.82
N LYS A 303 10.77 -3.45 -14.73
CA LYS A 303 11.39 -4.47 -13.88
C LYS A 303 10.36 -5.41 -13.29
N LEU A 304 9.25 -4.90 -12.78
CA LEU A 304 8.15 -5.71 -12.24
C LEU A 304 7.52 -6.60 -13.33
N LEU A 305 7.34 -6.07 -14.54
CA LEU A 305 6.83 -6.84 -15.68
C LEU A 305 7.75 -8.02 -16.01
N ILE A 306 9.04 -7.76 -16.19
CA ILE A 306 10.02 -8.76 -16.66
C ILE A 306 10.40 -9.74 -15.56
N ALA A 307 10.62 -9.27 -14.33
CA ALA A 307 11.12 -10.10 -13.23
C ALA A 307 10.00 -10.86 -12.49
N VAL A 308 8.76 -10.36 -12.52
CA VAL A 308 7.66 -10.91 -11.71
C VAL A 308 6.55 -11.48 -12.59
N ILE A 309 5.95 -10.65 -13.44
CA ILE A 309 4.74 -11.01 -14.19
C ILE A 309 5.04 -12.05 -15.28
N VAL A 310 6.05 -11.80 -16.11
CA VAL A 310 6.43 -12.69 -17.23
C VAL A 310 6.79 -14.11 -16.74
N PRO A 311 7.58 -14.29 -15.66
CA PRO A 311 7.82 -15.62 -15.10
C PRO A 311 6.55 -16.26 -14.50
N ALA A 312 5.68 -15.47 -13.87
CA ALA A 312 4.47 -16.00 -13.23
C ALA A 312 3.45 -16.56 -14.23
N ILE A 313 3.32 -15.98 -15.43
CA ILE A 313 2.39 -16.50 -16.45
C ILE A 313 2.82 -17.84 -17.06
N ASN A 314 4.02 -18.33 -16.75
CA ASN A 314 4.43 -19.70 -17.10
C ASN A 314 3.63 -20.76 -16.33
N TRP A 315 3.10 -20.38 -15.17
CA TRP A 315 2.29 -21.25 -14.34
C TRP A 315 0.80 -21.10 -14.70
N PRO A 316 0.01 -22.19 -14.66
CA PRO A 316 -1.40 -22.14 -15.04
C PRO A 316 -2.22 -21.10 -14.28
N ASP A 317 -1.94 -20.86 -13.00
CA ASP A 317 -2.65 -19.84 -12.21
C ASP A 317 -2.35 -18.42 -12.65
N GLY A 318 -1.06 -18.10 -12.82
CA GLY A 318 -0.63 -16.81 -13.38
C GLY A 318 -1.23 -16.58 -14.77
N LEU A 319 -1.18 -17.59 -15.64
CA LEU A 319 -1.78 -17.50 -16.98
C LEU A 319 -3.29 -17.29 -16.91
N ARG A 320 -4.00 -18.05 -16.06
CA ARG A 320 -5.46 -17.91 -15.90
C ARG A 320 -5.84 -16.53 -15.35
N ALA A 321 -5.10 -16.02 -14.37
CA ALA A 321 -5.30 -14.68 -13.84
C ALA A 321 -5.10 -13.61 -14.92
N CYS A 322 -4.02 -13.73 -15.71
CA CYS A 322 -3.74 -12.84 -16.82
C CYS A 322 -4.84 -12.89 -17.89
N LYS A 323 -5.25 -14.09 -18.33
CA LYS A 323 -6.34 -14.28 -19.30
C LYS A 323 -7.66 -13.68 -18.83
N TYR A 324 -8.02 -13.91 -17.57
CA TYR A 324 -9.22 -13.36 -16.98
C TYR A 324 -9.17 -11.82 -16.99
N HIS A 325 -8.05 -11.25 -16.55
CA HIS A 325 -7.88 -9.80 -16.51
C HIS A 325 -7.87 -9.16 -17.89
N VAL A 326 -7.16 -9.75 -18.86
CA VAL A 326 -7.15 -9.35 -20.27
C VAL A 326 -8.56 -9.31 -20.85
N ALA A 327 -9.33 -10.38 -20.65
CA ALA A 327 -10.72 -10.46 -21.13
C ALA A 327 -11.63 -9.44 -20.45
N ARG A 328 -11.50 -9.26 -19.13
CA ARG A 328 -12.34 -8.33 -18.35
C ARG A 328 -12.04 -6.87 -18.66
N SER A 329 -10.76 -6.51 -18.79
CA SER A 329 -10.32 -5.13 -18.96
C SER A 329 -10.17 -4.71 -20.42
N GLY A 330 -10.43 -5.61 -21.37
CA GLY A 330 -10.26 -5.34 -22.80
C GLY A 330 -8.83 -4.94 -23.16
N LEU A 331 -7.83 -5.47 -22.45
CA LEU A 331 -6.42 -5.14 -22.69
C LEU A 331 -5.93 -5.94 -23.91
N PRO A 332 -5.67 -5.33 -25.08
CA PRO A 332 -5.05 -6.07 -26.18
C PRO A 332 -3.62 -6.44 -25.79
N LEU A 333 -3.41 -7.71 -25.42
CA LEU A 333 -2.12 -8.37 -25.37
C LEU A 333 -2.01 -9.28 -26.59
N ASP A 334 -1.84 -8.66 -27.77
CA ASP A 334 -1.66 -9.36 -29.04
C ASP A 334 -0.28 -8.99 -29.60
N ALA A 335 0.60 -9.99 -29.75
CA ALA A 335 1.93 -9.80 -30.33
C ALA A 335 1.88 -9.46 -31.82
N GLY A 336 0.76 -9.71 -32.51
CA GLY A 336 0.54 -9.40 -33.92
C GLY A 336 -0.07 -8.03 -34.19
N ALA A 337 -0.54 -7.32 -33.16
CA ALA A 337 -1.08 -5.99 -33.31
C ALA A 337 0.03 -5.00 -33.70
N LYS A 338 -0.08 -4.39 -34.88
CA LYS A 338 0.80 -3.31 -35.31
C LYS A 338 0.49 -2.04 -34.50
N GLU A 339 1.56 -1.41 -34.00
CA GLU A 339 1.66 0.00 -33.62
C GLU A 339 1.01 0.44 -32.29
N ASP A 340 1.88 0.58 -31.28
CA ASP A 340 1.91 1.67 -30.29
C ASP A 340 3.35 1.71 -29.72
N THR A 341 3.93 2.86 -29.38
CA THR A 341 5.28 2.94 -28.75
C THR A 341 5.28 2.23 -27.40
N ALA A 342 4.15 2.30 -26.70
CA ALA A 342 3.81 1.49 -25.53
C ALA A 342 4.03 -0.01 -25.74
N SER A 343 3.87 -0.46 -26.99
CA SER A 343 3.97 -1.85 -27.38
C SER A 343 5.36 -2.38 -27.12
N PHE A 344 6.45 -1.60 -27.23
CA PHE A 344 7.80 -2.16 -27.07
C PHE A 344 8.06 -2.68 -25.64
N LEU A 345 7.69 -1.92 -24.60
CA LEU A 345 7.90 -2.35 -23.22
C LEU A 345 6.92 -3.46 -22.81
N LEU A 346 5.72 -3.49 -23.39
CA LEU A 346 4.73 -4.54 -23.17
C LEU A 346 4.93 -5.76 -24.09
N PHE A 347 5.77 -5.66 -25.11
CA PHE A 347 5.99 -6.70 -26.12
C PHE A 347 6.46 -8.02 -25.51
N PRO A 348 7.43 -8.04 -24.57
CA PRO A 348 7.82 -9.29 -23.90
C PRO A 348 6.65 -9.98 -23.21
N LEU A 349 5.74 -9.22 -22.59
CA LEU A 349 4.54 -9.78 -21.98
C LEU A 349 3.57 -10.30 -23.05
N ALA A 350 3.32 -9.56 -24.12
CA ALA A 350 2.38 -9.96 -25.17
C ALA A 350 2.83 -11.24 -25.90
N VAL A 351 4.12 -11.33 -26.27
CA VAL A 351 4.73 -12.53 -26.85
C VAL A 351 4.60 -13.70 -25.89
N ARG A 352 5.03 -13.51 -24.64
CA ARG A 352 5.00 -14.60 -23.65
C ARG A 352 3.56 -15.06 -23.34
N PHE A 353 2.63 -14.12 -23.23
CA PHE A 353 1.22 -14.42 -23.03
C PHE A 353 0.65 -15.27 -24.17
N THR A 354 0.97 -14.92 -25.42
CA THR A 354 0.55 -15.64 -26.62
C THR A 354 1.13 -17.06 -26.64
N ASP A 355 2.43 -17.19 -26.38
CA ASP A 355 3.12 -18.47 -26.30
C ASP A 355 2.57 -19.37 -25.20
N CYS A 356 2.38 -18.83 -23.99
CA CYS A 356 1.82 -19.58 -22.88
C CYS A 356 0.36 -19.97 -23.14
N CYS A 357 -0.45 -19.11 -23.77
CA CYS A 357 -1.81 -19.45 -24.18
C CYS A 357 -1.84 -20.61 -25.18
N ARG A 358 -0.98 -20.56 -26.21
CA ARG A 358 -0.84 -21.63 -27.20
C ARG A 358 -0.36 -22.92 -26.56
N ALA A 359 0.71 -22.88 -25.76
CA ALA A 359 1.24 -24.04 -25.05
C ALA A 359 0.20 -24.66 -24.12
N TYR A 360 -0.57 -23.84 -23.41
CA TYR A 360 -1.66 -24.31 -22.55
C TYR A 360 -2.80 -24.97 -23.34
N GLN A 361 -3.16 -24.43 -24.51
CA GLN A 361 -4.14 -25.06 -25.40
C GLN A 361 -3.66 -26.42 -25.91
N GLU A 362 -2.41 -26.52 -26.37
CA GLU A 362 -1.82 -27.78 -26.81
C GLU A 362 -1.73 -28.79 -25.67
N PHE A 363 -1.29 -28.36 -24.48
CA PHE A 363 -1.32 -29.18 -23.28
C PHE A 363 -2.72 -29.71 -22.97
N ARG A 364 -3.76 -28.85 -23.05
CA ARG A 364 -5.15 -29.28 -22.85
C ARG A 364 -5.63 -30.29 -23.90
N LYS A 365 -5.17 -30.20 -25.15
CA LYS A 365 -5.46 -31.18 -26.20
C LYS A 365 -4.79 -32.52 -25.88
N VAL A 366 -3.51 -32.49 -25.53
CA VAL A 366 -2.75 -33.68 -25.13
C VAL A 366 -3.41 -34.34 -23.93
N VAL A 367 -3.64 -33.62 -22.83
CA VAL A 367 -4.20 -34.23 -21.60
C VAL A 367 -5.70 -34.56 -21.73
N LYS A 368 -6.37 -34.21 -22.83
CA LYS A 368 -7.79 -34.54 -23.06
C LYS A 368 -8.05 -36.05 -22.96
N HIS A 369 -7.15 -36.91 -23.42
CA HIS A 369 -7.30 -38.36 -23.31
C HIS A 369 -7.12 -38.89 -21.87
N LEU A 370 -6.48 -38.11 -20.99
CA LEU A 370 -6.32 -38.43 -19.56
C LEU A 370 -7.58 -38.08 -18.74
N ARG A 371 -8.60 -37.45 -19.34
CA ARG A 371 -9.88 -37.11 -18.71
C ARG A 371 -10.79 -38.32 -18.43
N GLY A 372 -10.35 -39.53 -18.78
CA GLY A 372 -11.17 -40.73 -18.72
C GLY A 372 -11.63 -41.15 -17.32
N ARG A 373 -11.12 -40.56 -16.24
CA ARG A 373 -11.49 -40.96 -14.87
C ARG A 373 -11.44 -39.80 -13.86
N CYS A 374 -12.41 -39.78 -12.95
CA CYS A 374 -12.45 -38.84 -11.84
C CYS A 374 -11.36 -39.19 -10.82
N GLY A 375 -10.60 -38.20 -10.37
CA GLY A 375 -9.52 -38.34 -9.39
C GLY A 375 -10.00 -38.83 -8.03
N GLU A 376 -11.26 -38.54 -7.69
CA GLU A 376 -11.88 -38.93 -6.42
C GLU A 376 -12.67 -40.23 -6.57
N CYS A 377 -13.90 -40.15 -7.08
CA CYS A 377 -14.84 -41.27 -7.10
C CYS A 377 -14.54 -42.34 -8.17
N LYS A 378 -13.44 -42.19 -8.91
CA LYS A 378 -12.98 -43.10 -9.97
C LYS A 378 -14.00 -43.39 -11.09
N ARG A 379 -15.11 -42.66 -11.14
CA ARG A 379 -16.09 -42.68 -12.23
C ARG A 379 -15.39 -42.41 -13.56
N GLN A 380 -15.70 -43.20 -14.58
CA GLN A 380 -15.24 -42.94 -15.95
C GLN A 380 -16.07 -41.84 -16.61
N ALA A 381 -15.41 -40.98 -17.38
CA ALA A 381 -16.11 -39.99 -18.18
C ALA A 381 -16.83 -40.70 -19.34
N THR A 382 -18.09 -40.32 -19.59
CA THR A 382 -18.73 -40.67 -20.86
C THR A 382 -18.14 -39.82 -21.98
N VAL A 383 -18.37 -40.20 -23.25
CA VAL A 383 -17.85 -39.48 -24.43
C VAL A 383 -18.24 -38.00 -24.44
N GLU A 384 -19.35 -37.65 -23.79
CA GLU A 384 -19.94 -36.31 -23.75
C GLU A 384 -19.59 -35.52 -22.47
N GLU A 385 -19.00 -36.16 -21.45
CA GLU A 385 -18.76 -35.53 -20.16
C GLU A 385 -17.39 -34.84 -20.09
N ASP A 386 -17.41 -33.52 -19.87
CA ASP A 386 -16.17 -32.76 -19.65
C ASP A 386 -15.83 -32.64 -18.16
N PHE A 387 -14.96 -33.52 -17.66
CA PHE A 387 -14.47 -33.44 -16.29
C PHE A 387 -13.65 -32.17 -16.07
N LYS A 388 -13.87 -31.54 -14.91
CA LYS A 388 -13.17 -30.32 -14.50
C LYS A 388 -11.73 -30.65 -14.15
N MET A 389 -10.79 -30.01 -14.82
CA MET A 389 -9.36 -30.14 -14.51
C MET A 389 -9.04 -29.40 -13.21
N CYS A 390 -8.27 -30.04 -12.34
CA CYS A 390 -7.66 -29.35 -11.20
C CYS A 390 -6.75 -28.22 -11.70
N VAL A 391 -6.52 -27.24 -10.84
CA VAL A 391 -5.53 -26.18 -11.10
C VAL A 391 -4.15 -26.74 -11.44
N CYS A 392 -3.74 -27.85 -10.81
CA CYS A 392 -2.46 -28.47 -11.12
C CYS A 392 -2.37 -29.01 -12.56
N GLY A 393 -3.51 -29.22 -13.23
CA GLY A 393 -3.52 -29.80 -14.58
C GLY A 393 -3.27 -31.31 -14.62
N THR A 394 -3.06 -31.98 -13.48
CA THR A 394 -2.71 -33.42 -13.43
C THR A 394 -3.86 -34.34 -13.03
N VAL A 395 -4.96 -33.79 -12.51
CA VAL A 395 -6.14 -34.58 -12.04
C VAL A 395 -7.43 -33.94 -12.55
N PHE A 396 -8.44 -34.77 -12.81
CA PHE A 396 -9.75 -34.36 -13.31
C PHE A 396 -10.86 -34.80 -12.37
N TYR A 397 -11.93 -34.01 -12.24
CA TYR A 397 -13.05 -34.29 -11.34
C TYR A 397 -14.37 -34.15 -12.07
N CYS A 398 -15.30 -35.08 -11.87
CA CYS A 398 -16.65 -34.98 -12.44
C CYS A 398 -17.48 -33.85 -11.81
N SER A 399 -17.11 -33.35 -10.63
CA SER A 399 -17.82 -32.27 -9.93
C SER A 399 -16.91 -31.47 -8.98
N LYS A 400 -17.35 -30.27 -8.57
CA LYS A 400 -16.67 -29.47 -7.52
C LYS A 400 -16.70 -30.20 -6.16
N ALA A 401 -17.72 -31.01 -5.91
CA ALA A 401 -17.82 -31.85 -4.70
C ALA A 401 -16.70 -32.91 -4.67
N CYS A 402 -16.50 -33.65 -5.76
CA CYS A 402 -15.39 -34.61 -5.87
C CYS A 402 -14.03 -33.94 -5.75
N GLN A 403 -13.85 -32.74 -6.31
CA GLN A 403 -12.61 -31.98 -6.15
C GLN A 403 -12.35 -31.60 -4.68
N ARG A 404 -13.38 -31.13 -3.96
CA ARG A 404 -13.27 -30.78 -2.53
C ARG A 404 -12.98 -32.01 -1.65
N ALA A 405 -13.63 -33.13 -1.93
CA ALA A 405 -13.38 -34.39 -1.24
C ALA A 405 -11.93 -34.86 -1.45
N ALA A 406 -11.46 -34.92 -2.70
CA ALA A 406 -10.06 -35.28 -2.99
C ALA A 406 -9.06 -34.31 -2.34
N TRP A 407 -9.40 -33.02 -2.30
CA TRP A 407 -8.59 -32.01 -1.63
C TRP A 407 -8.38 -32.34 -0.15
N GLY A 408 -9.47 -32.60 0.59
CA GLY A 408 -9.42 -33.02 1.99
C GLY A 408 -8.76 -34.39 2.21
N ALA A 409 -8.86 -35.29 1.23
CA ALA A 409 -8.25 -36.62 1.26
C ALA A 409 -6.74 -36.64 0.96
N GLY A 410 -6.10 -35.48 0.80
CA GLY A 410 -4.65 -35.37 0.64
C GLY A 410 -4.16 -34.93 -0.73
N HIS A 411 -5.06 -34.68 -1.71
CA HIS A 411 -4.64 -34.05 -2.97
C HIS A 411 -3.98 -32.69 -2.72
N SER A 412 -4.37 -31.97 -1.66
CA SER A 412 -3.76 -30.70 -1.25
C SER A 412 -2.25 -30.81 -0.96
N ALA A 413 -1.76 -31.99 -0.54
CA ALA A 413 -0.36 -32.21 -0.20
C ALA A 413 0.52 -32.46 -1.44
N ILE A 414 -0.06 -33.01 -2.51
CA ILE A 414 0.65 -33.33 -3.76
C ILE A 414 0.37 -32.33 -4.89
N CYS A 415 -0.64 -31.47 -4.72
CA CYS A 415 -0.93 -30.39 -5.63
C CYS A 415 0.14 -29.31 -5.47
N TYR A 416 0.91 -29.03 -6.52
CA TYR A 416 1.98 -28.00 -6.49
C TYR A 416 1.48 -26.56 -6.21
N THR A 417 0.17 -26.37 -6.08
CA THR A 417 -0.48 -25.08 -5.80
C THR A 417 -1.01 -24.98 -4.37
N GLY A 418 -0.34 -25.67 -3.43
CA GLY A 418 -0.72 -25.72 -2.01
C GLY A 418 -1.38 -24.42 -1.50
N ARG A 419 -2.64 -24.55 -1.07
CA ARG A 419 -3.54 -23.50 -0.55
C ARG A 419 -3.80 -22.30 -1.48
N ILE A 420 -4.49 -22.54 -2.61
CA ILE A 420 -5.44 -21.53 -3.11
C ILE A 420 -6.82 -21.93 -2.59
N ASP A 421 -7.33 -21.18 -1.60
CA ASP A 421 -8.69 -21.34 -1.10
C ASP A 421 -9.68 -21.04 -2.23
N ILE A 422 -10.19 -22.10 -2.87
CA ILE A 422 -11.32 -22.01 -3.80
C ILE A 422 -12.59 -21.93 -2.96
N ARG A 423 -12.90 -20.75 -2.42
CA ARG A 423 -14.26 -20.47 -1.90
C ARG A 423 -15.26 -20.64 -3.05
#